data_AF-A0A6L5FZH4-F1
#
_entry.id   AF-A0A6L5FZH4-F1
#
_cell.length_a   1.000
_cell.length_b   1.000
_cell.length_c   1.000
_cell.angle_alpha   90.00
_cell.angle_beta   90.00
_cell.angle_gamma   90.00
#
_symmetry.space_group_name_H-M   'P 1'
#
loop_
_entity.id
_entity.type
_entity.pdbx_description
1 polymer ?
#
loop_
_entity_poly.entity_id
_entity_poly.type
_entity_poly.pdbx_seq_one_letter_code
_entity_poly.pdbx_strand_id
1 'polypeptide(L)'
;MNDGGEMAEEKEQGKSSFLKTILATLAGVLAVKLATYVVTTGWRLATREEPPQADDPAPIAKKAMWIGLIGAVTGAARQAARDYVKPPQAPPD
;
A
#
# COMPACT_ATOMS: atom_id res chain seq x y z
N MET A 1 -37.83 28.31 10.17
CA MET A 1 -36.43 28.52 9.75
C MET A 1 -35.58 27.55 10.56
N ASN A 2 -35.34 26.37 10.01
CA ASN A 2 -34.56 25.29 10.65
C ASN A 2 -33.35 24.91 9.78
N ASP A 3 -32.74 25.91 9.12
CA ASP A 3 -31.60 25.79 8.20
C ASP A 3 -30.23 25.64 8.89
N GLY A 4 -30.20 25.67 10.22
CA GLY A 4 -28.94 25.65 10.99
C GLY A 4 -28.32 24.25 11.17
N GLY A 5 -29.11 23.18 10.98
CA GLY A 5 -28.67 21.80 11.20
C GLY A 5 -27.94 21.19 9.99
N GLU A 6 -28.49 21.38 8.79
CA GLU A 6 -27.96 20.77 7.55
C GLU A 6 -26.55 21.29 7.20
N MET A 7 -26.28 22.58 7.48
CA MET A 7 -24.96 23.21 7.25
C MET A 7 -23.85 22.70 8.20
N ALA A 8 -24.20 22.09 9.33
CA ALA A 8 -23.25 21.55 10.29
C ALA A 8 -22.83 20.12 9.91
N GLU A 9 -23.77 19.27 9.51
CA GLU A 9 -23.51 17.90 9.06
C GLU A 9 -22.66 17.87 7.78
N GLU A 10 -22.87 18.79 6.83
CA GLU A 10 -22.07 18.84 5.59
C GLU A 10 -20.61 19.23 5.86
N LYS A 11 -20.37 20.15 6.83
CA LYS A 11 -19.01 20.53 7.26
C LYS A 11 -18.30 19.40 8.02
N GLU A 12 -19.02 18.65 8.84
CA GLU A 12 -18.45 17.49 9.55
C GLU A 12 -18.18 16.33 8.60
N GLN A 13 -19.07 16.09 7.63
CA GLN A 13 -18.88 15.05 6.62
C GLN A 13 -17.70 15.38 5.69
N GLY A 14 -17.59 16.64 5.25
CA GLY A 14 -16.45 17.15 4.49
C GLY A 14 -15.13 17.03 5.26
N LYS A 15 -15.08 17.51 6.51
CA LYS A 15 -13.88 17.36 7.37
C LYS A 15 -13.54 15.90 7.62
N SER A 16 -14.51 15.02 7.86
CA SER A 16 -14.25 13.58 8.02
C SER A 16 -13.72 12.94 6.74
N SER A 17 -14.22 13.36 5.56
CA SER A 17 -13.77 12.88 4.26
C SER A 17 -12.33 13.32 3.95
N PHE A 18 -11.98 14.57 4.25
CA PHE A 18 -10.61 15.06 4.17
C PHE A 18 -9.69 14.33 5.15
N LEU A 19 -10.10 14.12 6.40
CA LEU A 19 -9.32 13.37 7.38
C LEU A 19 -9.08 11.92 6.94
N LYS A 20 -10.11 11.25 6.41
CA LYS A 20 -10.02 9.90 5.85
C LYS A 20 -9.05 9.84 4.67
N THR A 21 -9.06 10.85 3.81
CA THR A 21 -8.15 10.95 2.65
C THR A 21 -6.70 11.11 3.10
N ILE A 22 -6.44 11.97 4.10
CA ILE A 22 -5.12 12.17 4.68
C ILE A 22 -4.63 10.88 5.37
N LEU A 23 -5.47 10.26 6.19
CA LEU A 23 -5.15 8.99 6.86
C LEU A 23 -4.89 7.87 5.85
N ALA A 24 -5.69 7.76 4.79
CA ALA A 24 -5.49 6.79 3.72
C ALA A 24 -4.16 7.03 2.98
N THR A 25 -3.80 8.30 2.74
CA THR A 25 -2.53 8.67 2.12
C THR A 25 -1.35 8.28 3.01
N LEU A 26 -1.41 8.62 4.30
CA LEU A 26 -0.37 8.27 5.27
C LEU A 26 -0.22 6.75 5.41
N ALA A 27 -1.34 6.03 5.46
CA ALA A 27 -1.35 4.56 5.45
C ALA A 27 -0.72 4.00 4.17
N GLY A 28 -1.01 4.61 3.01
CA GLY A 28 -0.39 4.25 1.73
C GLY A 28 1.13 4.44 1.72
N VAL A 29 1.62 5.60 2.19
CA VAL A 29 3.06 5.87 2.29
C VAL A 29 3.76 4.89 3.23
N LEU A 30 3.14 4.61 4.39
CA LEU A 30 3.65 3.61 5.34
C LEU A 30 3.69 2.21 4.74
N ALA A 31 2.65 1.81 4.01
CA ALA A 31 2.59 0.52 3.33
C ALA A 31 3.70 0.39 2.27
N VAL A 32 3.94 1.44 1.47
CA VAL A 32 5.04 1.47 0.50
C VAL A 32 6.39 1.33 1.20
N LYS A 33 6.60 2.05 2.31
CA LYS A 33 7.87 1.98 3.06
C LYS A 33 8.11 0.60 3.65
N LEU A 34 7.07 -0.03 4.21
CA LEU A 34 7.15 -1.40 4.73
C LEU A 34 7.41 -2.41 3.61
N ALA A 35 6.72 -2.28 2.47
CA ALA A 35 6.93 -3.14 1.32
C ALA A 35 8.39 -3.05 0.82
N THR A 36 8.92 -1.84 0.66
CA THR A 36 10.34 -1.63 0.30
C THR A 36 11.27 -2.25 1.33
N TYR A 37 10.98 -2.12 2.63
CA TYR A 37 11.79 -2.74 3.68
C TYR A 37 11.77 -4.28 3.60
N VAL A 38 10.60 -4.89 3.41
CA VAL A 38 10.47 -6.35 3.28
C VAL A 38 11.24 -6.85 2.06
N VAL A 39 11.09 -6.18 0.92
CA VAL A 39 11.75 -6.59 -0.32
C VAL A 39 13.27 -6.42 -0.22
N THR A 40 13.75 -5.29 0.32
CA THR A 40 15.20 -5.04 0.53
C THR A 40 15.82 -6.02 1.53
N THR A 41 15.09 -6.35 2.59
CA THR A 41 15.51 -7.37 3.55
C THR A 41 15.53 -8.75 2.91
N GLY A 42 14.49 -9.12 2.15
CA GLY A 42 14.44 -10.38 1.40
C GLY A 42 15.58 -10.53 0.40
N TRP A 43 15.95 -9.44 -0.27
CA TRP A 43 17.12 -9.42 -1.16
C TRP A 43 18.41 -9.68 -0.40
N ARG A 44 18.67 -8.89 0.66
CA ARG A 44 19.88 -9.05 1.48
C ARG A 44 19.98 -10.47 2.05
N LEU A 45 18.86 -11.09 2.41
CA LEU A 45 18.86 -12.48 2.88
C LEU A 45 19.17 -13.47 1.76
N ALA A 46 18.58 -13.29 0.57
CA ALA A 46 18.73 -14.22 -0.55
C ALA A 46 20.09 -14.10 -1.26
N THR A 47 20.57 -12.88 -1.47
CA THR A 47 21.77 -12.59 -2.25
C THR A 47 22.99 -12.25 -1.39
N ARG A 48 22.79 -11.87 -0.12
CA ARG A 48 23.83 -11.30 0.76
C ARG A 48 24.48 -10.02 0.21
N GLU A 49 23.82 -9.38 -0.75
CA GLU A 49 24.27 -8.13 -1.37
C GLU A 49 23.29 -6.99 -1.07
N GLU A 50 23.75 -5.76 -1.29
CA GLU A 50 22.84 -4.61 -1.29
C GLU A 50 21.88 -4.66 -2.49
N PRO A 51 20.61 -4.27 -2.30
CA PRO A 51 19.66 -4.16 -3.38
C PRO A 51 20.12 -3.08 -4.38
N PRO A 52 20.01 -3.33 -5.70
CA PRO A 52 20.50 -2.39 -6.70
C PRO A 52 19.71 -1.07 -6.62
N GLN A 53 20.42 0.03 -6.42
CA GLN A 53 19.85 1.37 -6.45
C GLN A 53 19.61 1.83 -7.89
N ALA A 54 18.69 2.78 -8.08
CA ALA A 54 18.38 3.32 -9.40
C ALA A 54 19.62 3.93 -10.07
N ASP A 55 20.42 4.65 -9.28
CA ASP A 55 21.61 5.39 -9.74
C ASP A 55 22.91 4.57 -9.70
N ASP A 56 22.87 3.34 -9.17
CA ASP A 56 24.05 2.49 -9.12
C ASP A 56 24.43 1.99 -10.52
N PRO A 57 25.72 1.89 -10.88
CA PRO A 57 26.18 1.24 -12.11
C PRO A 57 26.09 -0.30 -11.98
N ALA A 58 24.90 -0.81 -11.63
CA ALA A 58 24.61 -2.23 -11.57
C ALA A 58 24.18 -2.77 -12.97
N PRO A 59 24.51 -4.03 -13.30
CA PRO A 59 24.07 -4.65 -14.55
C PRO A 59 22.55 -4.57 -14.73
N ILE A 60 22.08 -4.27 -15.95
CA ILE A 60 20.65 -4.09 -16.27
C ILE A 60 19.84 -5.32 -15.86
N ALA A 61 20.38 -6.52 -16.05
CA ALA A 61 19.72 -7.78 -15.65
C ALA A 61 19.45 -7.83 -14.12
N LYS A 62 20.37 -7.32 -13.30
CA LYS A 62 20.22 -7.26 -11.83
C LYS A 62 19.11 -6.28 -11.43
N LYS A 63 19.04 -5.12 -12.10
CA LYS A 63 17.95 -4.14 -11.92
C LYS A 63 16.59 -4.70 -12.36
N ALA A 64 16.55 -5.41 -13.49
CA ALA A 64 15.34 -6.04 -13.99
C ALA A 64 14.82 -7.14 -13.05
N MET A 65 15.71 -7.99 -12.54
CA MET A 65 15.36 -9.00 -11.53
C MET A 65 14.81 -8.34 -10.26
N TRP A 66 15.43 -7.24 -9.83
CA TRP A 66 15.00 -6.49 -8.65
C TRP A 66 13.60 -5.89 -8.81
N ILE A 67 13.35 -5.20 -9.91
CA ILE A 67 12.04 -4.62 -10.23
C ILE A 67 10.99 -5.71 -10.40
N GLY A 68 11.35 -6.83 -11.05
CA GLY A 68 10.48 -7.99 -11.20
C GLY A 68 10.06 -8.58 -9.86
N LEU A 69 10.99 -8.67 -8.90
CA LEU A 69 10.72 -9.15 -7.55
C LEU A 69 9.76 -8.23 -6.79
N ILE A 70 9.96 -6.91 -6.88
CA ILE A 70 9.04 -5.90 -6.32
C ILE A 70 7.64 -6.05 -6.95
N GLY A 71 7.56 -6.18 -8.27
CA GLY A 71 6.30 -6.37 -9.00
C GLY A 71 5.56 -7.63 -8.56
N ALA A 72 6.27 -8.76 -8.42
CA ALA A 72 5.71 -10.03 -7.96
C ALA A 72 5.19 -9.93 -6.52
N VAL A 73 5.97 -9.37 -5.60
CA VAL A 73 5.57 -9.16 -4.20
C VAL A 73 4.37 -8.23 -4.11
N THR A 74 4.34 -7.16 -4.90
CA THR A 74 3.21 -6.21 -4.94
C THR A 74 1.94 -6.88 -5.48
N GLY A 75 2.06 -7.71 -6.53
CA GLY A 75 0.94 -8.49 -7.07
C GLY A 75 0.37 -9.48 -6.06
N ALA A 76 1.25 -10.22 -5.37
CA ALA A 76 0.86 -11.15 -4.30
C ALA A 76 0.22 -10.41 -3.11
N ALA A 77 0.78 -9.28 -2.68
CA ALA A 77 0.21 -8.46 -1.60
C ALA A 77 -1.19 -7.94 -1.94
N ARG A 78 -1.44 -7.57 -3.20
CA ARG A 78 -2.77 -7.14 -3.66
C ARG A 78 -3.78 -8.30 -3.63
N GLN A 79 -3.37 -9.51 -4.01
CA GLN A 79 -4.22 -10.69 -3.89
C GLN A 79 -4.51 -11.02 -2.42
N ALA A 80 -3.49 -11.05 -1.57
CA ALA A 80 -3.64 -11.29 -0.14
C ALA A 80 -4.57 -10.26 0.53
N ALA A 81 -4.43 -8.98 0.18
CA ALA A 81 -5.31 -7.92 0.66
C ALA A 81 -6.76 -8.14 0.21
N ARG A 82 -6.99 -8.55 -1.04
CA ARG A 82 -8.34 -8.87 -1.53
C ARG A 82 -8.94 -10.03 -0.77
N ASP A 83 -8.17 -11.09 -0.51
CA ASP A 83 -8.68 -12.26 0.21
C ASP A 83 -8.96 -11.95 1.68
N TYR A 84 -8.24 -11.02 2.29
CA TYR A 84 -8.53 -10.53 3.64
C TYR A 84 -9.78 -9.63 3.70
N VAL A 85 -10.12 -8.93 2.62
CA VAL A 85 -11.28 -8.02 2.52
C VAL A 85 -12.56 -8.76 2.08
N LYS A 86 -12.50 -10.06 1.75
CA LYS A 86 -13.71 -10.83 1.45
C LYS A 86 -14.68 -10.77 2.64
N PRO A 87 -15.97 -10.40 2.43
CA PRO A 87 -16.95 -10.41 3.50
C PRO A 87 -17.10 -11.83 4.06
N PRO A 88 -17.45 -11.99 5.36
CA PRO A 88 -17.81 -13.29 5.90
C PRO A 88 -18.89 -13.88 4.99
N GLN A 89 -18.69 -15.14 4.59
CA GLN A 89 -19.63 -15.86 3.72
C GLN A 89 -21.05 -15.68 4.26
N ALA A 90 -21.97 -15.20 3.41
CA ALA A 90 -23.38 -15.14 3.76
C ALA A 90 -23.85 -16.55 4.18
N PRO A 91 -24.72 -16.69 5.19
CA PRO A 91 -25.22 -17.99 5.61
C PRO A 91 -25.86 -18.71 4.42
N PRO A 92 -25.69 -20.03 4.26
CA PRO A 92 -26.46 -20.78 3.28
C PRO A 92 -27.94 -20.73 3.64
N ASP A 93 -28.78 -20.43 2.65
CA ASP A 93 -30.25 -20.37 2.74
C ASP A 93 -30.88 -21.68 3.23
#